data_AF-A0A3A8U893-F1
#
_entry.id   AF-A0A3A8U893-F1
#
_cell.length_a   1.000
_cell.length_b   1.000
_cell.length_c   1.000
_cell.angle_alpha   90.00
_cell.angle_beta   90.00
_cell.angle_gamma   90.00
#
_symmetry.space_group_name_H-M   'P 1'
#
loop_
_entity.id
_entity.type
_entity.pdbx_description
1 polymer ?
#
loop_
_entity_poly.entity_id
_entity_poly.type
_entity_poly.pdbx_seq_one_letter_code
_entity_poly.pdbx_strand_id
1 'polypeptide(L)'
;MSRAYLDGHPKVMEHIKKWTGCEHTITFKKYADYCTDDMYYGNCVGCDVLKGQDIDVIGTPHQPDWIYKLFAFMLGFDTDADLNPCAIVTYNGYRFRFTTFEDEILRTIQFYIIETDLEQAVGCARLLRCDATVKLFSNFPLRQAILMESEYDQKEYT
;
A
#
# COMPACT_ATOMS: atom_id res chain seq x y z
N MET A 1 -5.92 -1.18 3.33
CA MET A 1 -7.07 -0.36 2.92
C MET A 1 -7.18 -0.45 1.41
N SER A 2 -8.07 -1.28 0.88
CA SER A 2 -8.12 -1.55 -0.57
C SER A 2 -8.83 -0.42 -1.33
N ARG A 3 -8.68 -0.38 -2.66
CA ARG A 3 -9.43 0.54 -3.53
C ARG A 3 -10.95 0.38 -3.35
N ALA A 4 -11.44 -0.86 -3.21
CA ALA A 4 -12.86 -1.11 -2.99
C ALA A 4 -13.36 -0.53 -1.66
N TYR A 5 -12.52 -0.55 -0.61
CA TYR A 5 -12.86 0.07 0.67
C TYR A 5 -13.01 1.59 0.56
N LEU A 6 -12.09 2.25 -0.16
CA LEU A 6 -12.13 3.70 -0.40
C LEU A 6 -13.36 4.11 -1.22
N ASP A 7 -13.75 3.28 -2.21
CA ASP A 7 -14.97 3.49 -2.98
C ASP A 7 -16.24 3.42 -2.11
N GLY A 8 -16.25 2.55 -1.09
CA GLY A 8 -17.34 2.47 -0.12
C GLY A 8 -17.35 3.58 0.93
N HIS A 9 -16.22 4.27 1.13
CA HIS A 9 -16.04 5.28 2.18
C HIS A 9 -15.38 6.56 1.64
N PRO A 10 -16.09 7.35 0.82
CA PRO A 10 -15.51 8.49 0.10
C PRO A 10 -14.91 9.58 1.01
N LYS A 11 -15.43 9.72 2.25
CA LYS A 11 -14.96 10.71 3.22
C LYS A 11 -13.63 10.35 3.89
N VAL A 12 -13.14 9.12 3.74
CA VAL A 12 -11.90 8.68 4.41
C VAL A 12 -10.70 9.53 3.97
N MET A 13 -10.60 9.85 2.68
CA MET A 13 -9.52 10.70 2.15
C MET A 13 -9.54 12.10 2.78
N GLU A 14 -10.71 12.72 2.87
CA GLU A 14 -10.88 14.04 3.48
C GLU A 14 -10.50 14.04 4.97
N HIS A 15 -10.90 12.99 5.71
CA HIS A 15 -10.54 12.86 7.12
C HIS A 15 -9.04 12.65 7.30
N ILE A 16 -8.40 11.82 6.48
CA ILE A 16 -6.94 11.60 6.54
C ILE A 16 -6.23 12.93 6.29
N LYS A 17 -6.54 13.65 5.21
CA LYS A 17 -5.91 14.95 4.92
C LYS A 17 -6.10 15.96 6.06
N LYS A 18 -7.29 16.02 6.65
CA LYS A 18 -7.58 16.91 7.79
C LYS A 18 -6.77 16.50 9.03
N TRP A 19 -6.57 15.21 9.26
CA TRP A 19 -5.84 14.69 10.40
C TRP A 19 -4.33 14.88 10.28
N THR A 20 -3.76 14.58 9.12
CA THR A 20 -2.32 14.67 8.89
C THR A 20 -1.86 16.10 8.64
N GLY A 21 -2.73 16.95 8.08
CA GLY A 21 -2.38 18.29 7.61
C GLY A 21 -1.38 18.27 6.44
N CYS A 22 -1.14 17.10 5.84
CA CYS A 22 -0.14 16.95 4.78
C CYS A 22 -0.69 17.47 3.46
N GLU A 23 0.07 18.32 2.78
CA GLU A 23 -0.28 18.82 1.46
C GLU A 23 -0.17 17.72 0.41
N HIS A 24 0.90 16.91 0.53
CA HIS A 24 1.23 15.94 -0.51
C HIS A 24 0.65 14.56 -0.26
N THR A 25 0.07 13.96 -1.30
CA THR A 25 -0.56 12.64 -1.20
C THR A 25 -0.29 11.81 -2.44
N ILE A 26 0.00 10.53 -2.23
CA ILE A 26 0.09 9.51 -3.28
C ILE A 26 -0.96 8.44 -3.02
N THR A 27 -1.81 8.15 -4.01
CA THR A 27 -2.81 7.07 -3.94
C THR A 27 -3.10 6.48 -5.32
N PHE A 28 -4.25 5.82 -5.50
CA PHE A 28 -4.68 5.24 -6.78
C PHE A 28 -5.01 6.33 -7.81
N LYS A 29 -4.69 6.08 -9.08
CA LYS A 29 -5.01 6.96 -10.23
C LYS A 29 -6.49 7.40 -10.30
N LYS A 30 -7.41 6.57 -9.80
CA LYS A 30 -8.85 6.92 -9.74
C LYS A 30 -9.12 8.16 -8.87
N TYR A 31 -8.28 8.40 -7.86
CA TYR A 31 -8.39 9.52 -6.94
C TYR A 31 -7.35 10.60 -7.27
N ALA A 32 -7.06 10.80 -8.56
CA ALA A 32 -6.07 11.77 -9.03
C ALA A 32 -6.29 13.19 -8.46
N ASP A 33 -7.55 13.57 -8.21
CA ASP A 33 -7.89 14.87 -7.59
C ASP A 33 -7.24 15.08 -6.21
N TYR A 34 -6.87 14.00 -5.51
CA TYR A 34 -6.17 14.05 -4.23
C TYR A 34 -4.66 13.94 -4.37
N CYS A 35 -4.17 13.44 -5.50
CA CYS A 35 -2.76 13.22 -5.78
C CYS A 35 -2.05 14.54 -6.06
N THR A 36 -0.81 14.67 -5.56
CA THR A 36 0.04 15.80 -5.92
C THR A 36 0.74 15.54 -7.24
N ASP A 37 0.73 16.53 -8.14
CA ASP A 37 1.52 16.53 -9.38
C ASP A 37 1.38 15.24 -10.23
N ASP A 38 0.15 14.71 -10.34
CA ASP A 38 -0.16 13.46 -11.03
C ASP A 38 0.64 12.23 -10.54
N MET A 39 1.10 12.27 -9.28
CA MET A 39 1.78 11.14 -8.64
C MET A 39 0.77 10.15 -8.06
N TYR A 40 0.73 8.96 -8.65
CA TYR A 40 -0.13 7.85 -8.22
C TYR A 40 0.64 6.52 -8.31
N TYR A 41 0.11 5.46 -7.68
CA TYR A 41 0.72 4.12 -7.75
C TYR A 41 1.01 3.69 -9.21
N GLY A 42 2.27 3.39 -9.52
CA GLY A 42 2.73 3.04 -10.87
C GLY A 42 3.28 4.21 -11.71
N ASN A 43 3.14 5.46 -11.24
CA ASN A 43 3.78 6.66 -11.84
C ASN A 43 4.78 7.33 -10.87
N CYS A 44 5.14 6.64 -9.79
CA CYS A 44 6.08 7.13 -8.77
C CYS A 44 7.56 7.00 -9.19
N VAL A 45 7.84 6.20 -10.23
CA VAL A 45 9.21 5.84 -10.62
C VAL A 45 9.84 6.95 -11.46
N GLY A 46 11.06 7.35 -11.10
CA GLY A 46 11.87 8.29 -11.89
C GLY A 46 11.48 9.76 -11.75
N CYS A 47 10.60 10.09 -10.79
CA CYS A 47 10.18 11.46 -10.51
C CYS A 47 10.87 12.03 -9.25
N ASP A 48 11.30 13.29 -9.32
CA ASP A 48 11.96 14.01 -8.21
C ASP A 48 11.05 15.04 -7.52
N VAL A 49 9.79 15.16 -7.95
CA VAL A 49 8.89 16.26 -7.56
C VAL A 49 8.64 16.34 -6.05
N LEU A 50 8.47 15.20 -5.38
CA LEU A 50 8.20 15.13 -3.93
C LEU A 50 9.46 14.93 -3.07
N LYS A 51 10.65 15.22 -3.60
CA LYS A 51 11.91 15.06 -2.86
C LYS A 51 11.95 15.97 -1.64
N GLY A 52 12.15 15.38 -0.46
CA GLY A 52 12.26 16.12 0.81
C GLY A 52 10.95 16.78 1.26
N GLN A 53 9.82 16.35 0.72
CA GLN A 53 8.49 16.76 1.16
C GLN A 53 7.90 15.71 2.08
N ASP A 54 7.08 16.14 3.03
CA ASP A 54 6.22 15.22 3.79
C ASP A 54 5.13 14.67 2.86
N ILE A 55 4.85 13.36 2.93
CA ILE A 55 3.91 12.70 2.01
C ILE A 55 2.99 11.76 2.78
N ASP A 56 1.70 11.81 2.46
CA ASP A 56 0.75 10.76 2.83
C ASP A 56 0.64 9.73 1.69
N VAL A 57 0.93 8.47 1.99
CA VAL A 57 0.74 7.36 1.05
C VAL A 57 -0.49 6.59 1.48
N ILE A 58 -1.55 6.58 0.66
CA ILE A 58 -2.86 6.05 1.06
C ILE A 58 -3.27 4.87 0.19
N GLY A 59 -3.60 3.76 0.85
CA GLY A 59 -4.14 2.56 0.24
C GLY A 59 -3.11 1.44 0.08
N THR A 60 -3.59 0.30 -0.41
CA THR A 60 -2.77 -0.89 -0.67
C THR A 60 -2.96 -1.32 -2.13
N PRO A 61 -1.92 -1.28 -2.98
CA PRO A 61 -2.04 -1.51 -4.41
C PRO A 61 -2.19 -3.00 -4.73
N HIS A 62 -3.41 -3.51 -4.63
CA HIS A 62 -3.72 -4.86 -5.08
C HIS A 62 -3.81 -4.89 -6.63
N GLN A 63 -3.00 -5.74 -7.24
CA GLN A 63 -3.14 -6.12 -8.64
C GLN A 63 -4.20 -7.23 -8.82
N PRO A 64 -4.80 -7.35 -10.01
CA PRO A 64 -5.64 -8.48 -10.37
C PRO A 64 -4.88 -9.82 -10.30
N ASP A 65 -5.60 -10.88 -9.94
CA ASP A 65 -5.06 -12.22 -9.67
C ASP A 65 -4.21 -12.78 -10.80
N TRP A 66 -4.66 -12.55 -12.03
CA TRP A 66 -3.99 -13.01 -13.25
C TRP A 66 -2.59 -12.42 -13.43
N ILE A 67 -2.29 -11.25 -12.84
CA ILE A 67 -0.94 -10.67 -12.86
C ILE A 67 0.01 -11.55 -12.04
N TYR A 68 -0.38 -11.91 -10.81
CA TYR A 68 0.46 -12.77 -9.96
C TYR A 68 0.65 -14.16 -10.57
N LYS A 69 -0.43 -14.73 -11.14
CA LYS A 69 -0.37 -16.01 -11.87
C LYS A 69 0.54 -15.93 -13.09
N LEU A 70 0.54 -14.82 -13.83
CA LEU A 70 1.46 -14.62 -14.96
C LEU A 70 2.93 -14.59 -14.51
N PHE A 71 3.24 -13.90 -13.40
CA PHE A 71 4.59 -13.91 -12.83
C PHE A 71 5.02 -15.30 -12.37
N ALA A 72 4.14 -16.06 -11.70
CA ALA A 72 4.42 -17.43 -11.31
C ALA A 72 4.68 -18.33 -12.52
N PHE A 73 3.85 -18.23 -13.56
CA PHE A 73 4.02 -18.96 -14.81
C PHE A 73 5.36 -18.64 -15.48
N MET A 74 5.74 -17.35 -15.56
CA MET A 74 7.01 -16.92 -16.15
C MET A 74 8.24 -17.45 -15.39
N LEU A 75 8.11 -17.65 -14.08
CA LEU A 75 9.14 -18.23 -13.23
C LEU A 75 9.12 -19.78 -13.22
N GLY A 76 8.19 -20.41 -13.94
CA GLY A 76 8.06 -21.87 -14.03
C GLY A 76 7.36 -22.51 -12.84
N PHE A 77 6.58 -21.74 -12.08
CA PHE A 77 5.77 -22.23 -10.96
C PHE A 77 4.32 -22.51 -11.38
N ASP A 78 3.63 -23.29 -10.53
CA ASP A 78 2.21 -23.55 -10.68
C ASP A 78 1.39 -22.26 -10.45
N THR A 79 0.24 -22.19 -11.11
CA THR A 79 -0.69 -21.06 -11.07
C THR A 79 -2.06 -21.44 -10.52
N ASP A 80 -2.28 -22.72 -10.23
CA ASP A 80 -3.55 -23.22 -9.73
C ASP A 80 -3.67 -23.00 -8.22
N ALA A 81 -3.99 -21.77 -7.86
CA ALA A 81 -4.38 -21.41 -6.50
C ALA A 81 -5.48 -20.35 -6.48
N ASP A 82 -6.30 -20.45 -5.45
CA ASP A 82 -7.36 -19.51 -5.14
C ASP A 82 -6.91 -18.46 -4.12
N LEU A 83 -7.62 -17.33 -4.13
CA LEU A 83 -7.46 -16.28 -3.14
C LEU A 83 -8.33 -16.53 -1.92
N ASN A 84 -7.70 -16.45 -0.76
CA ASN A 84 -8.36 -16.45 0.52
C ASN A 84 -8.52 -15.00 1.01
N PRO A 85 -9.76 -14.49 1.11
CA PRO A 85 -10.01 -13.09 1.48
C PRO A 85 -9.62 -12.74 2.92
N CYS A 86 -9.46 -13.73 3.82
CA CYS A 86 -9.23 -13.49 5.25
C CYS A 86 -8.15 -14.42 5.82
N ALA A 87 -7.03 -14.59 5.12
CA ALA A 87 -5.92 -15.39 5.59
C ALA A 87 -5.17 -14.66 6.72
N ILE A 88 -4.72 -15.41 7.74
CA ILE A 88 -3.76 -14.92 8.74
C ILE A 88 -2.38 -15.33 8.28
N VAL A 89 -1.55 -14.34 7.95
CA VAL A 89 -0.20 -14.57 7.40
C VAL A 89 0.86 -14.01 8.32
N THR A 90 2.06 -14.59 8.25
CA THR A 90 3.25 -14.05 8.89
C THR A 90 4.26 -13.69 7.80
N TYR A 91 4.63 -12.41 7.71
CA TYR A 91 5.55 -11.90 6.69
C TYR A 91 6.42 -10.78 7.28
N ASN A 92 7.72 -10.81 7.01
CA ASN A 92 8.70 -9.83 7.51
C ASN A 92 8.63 -9.54 9.04
N GLY A 93 8.29 -10.56 9.83
CA GLY A 93 8.17 -10.45 11.30
C GLY A 93 6.81 -9.95 11.80
N TYR A 94 5.88 -9.63 10.90
CA TYR A 94 4.53 -9.19 11.24
C TYR A 94 3.52 -10.30 11.03
N ARG A 95 2.50 -10.37 11.90
CA ARG A 95 1.35 -11.25 11.76
C ARG A 95 0.08 -10.42 11.57
N PHE A 96 -0.57 -10.56 10.42
CA PHE A 96 -1.73 -9.73 10.06
C PHE A 96 -2.73 -10.49 9.21
N ARG A 97 -3.96 -9.96 9.10
CA ARG A 97 -5.01 -10.48 8.22
C ARG A 97 -4.89 -9.82 6.86
N PHE A 98 -4.87 -10.64 5.81
CA PHE A 98 -4.71 -10.14 4.44
C PHE A 98 -5.41 -11.04 3.43
N THR A 99 -5.90 -10.45 2.33
CA THR A 99 -6.43 -11.19 1.19
C THR A 99 -5.27 -11.68 0.32
N THR A 100 -5.03 -12.99 0.30
CA THR A 100 -3.84 -13.57 -0.31
C THR A 100 -4.05 -14.99 -0.81
N PHE A 101 -3.13 -15.51 -1.61
CA PHE A 101 -3.17 -16.89 -2.10
C PHE A 101 -2.87 -17.90 -0.99
N GLU A 102 -3.51 -19.07 -1.09
CA GLU A 102 -3.20 -20.20 -0.20
C GLU A 102 -1.82 -20.76 -0.48
N ASP A 103 -1.47 -20.87 -1.77
CA ASP A 103 -0.14 -21.25 -2.23
C ASP A 103 0.93 -20.24 -1.78
N GLU A 104 2.04 -20.77 -1.25
CA GLU A 104 3.08 -19.95 -0.63
C GLU A 104 3.89 -19.16 -1.67
N ILE A 105 4.06 -19.71 -2.87
CA ILE A 105 4.86 -19.10 -3.94
C ILE A 105 4.08 -17.91 -4.52
N LEU A 106 2.81 -18.11 -4.87
CA LEU A 106 1.93 -17.04 -5.35
C LEU A 106 1.73 -15.96 -4.29
N ARG A 107 1.60 -16.34 -3.02
CA ARG A 107 1.57 -15.38 -1.91
C ARG A 107 2.85 -14.57 -1.82
N THR A 108 4.01 -15.19 -1.99
CA THR A 108 5.31 -14.50 -1.97
C THR A 108 5.42 -13.52 -3.13
N ILE A 109 5.03 -13.92 -4.33
CA ILE A 109 4.99 -13.04 -5.52
C ILE A 109 4.05 -11.86 -5.29
N GLN A 110 2.86 -12.12 -4.74
CA GLN A 110 1.89 -11.08 -4.40
C GLN A 110 2.48 -10.06 -3.43
N PHE A 111 3.07 -10.52 -2.33
CA PHE A 111 3.66 -9.64 -1.32
C PHE A 111 4.84 -8.86 -1.88
N TYR A 112 5.69 -9.50 -2.69
CA TYR A 112 6.81 -8.83 -3.35
C TYR A 112 6.35 -7.66 -4.22
N ILE A 113 5.31 -7.85 -5.04
CA ILE A 113 4.79 -6.79 -5.93
C ILE A 113 4.18 -5.65 -5.11
N ILE A 114 3.35 -5.97 -4.11
CA ILE A 114 2.71 -4.95 -3.24
C ILE A 114 3.76 -4.17 -2.45
N GLU A 115 4.74 -4.87 -1.88
CA GLU A 115 5.85 -4.27 -1.12
C GLU A 115 6.66 -3.34 -2.02
N THR A 116 7.00 -3.77 -3.24
CA THR A 116 7.74 -2.95 -4.20
C THR A 116 6.98 -1.67 -4.56
N ASP A 117 5.68 -1.75 -4.88
CA ASP A 117 4.88 -0.58 -5.24
C ASP A 117 4.77 0.42 -4.07
N LEU A 118 4.58 -0.08 -2.85
CA LEU A 118 4.53 0.74 -1.65
C LEU A 118 5.90 1.36 -1.32
N GLU A 119 6.99 0.61 -1.43
CA GLU A 119 8.35 1.12 -1.23
C GLU A 119 8.69 2.21 -2.24
N GLN A 120 8.25 2.09 -3.50
CA GLN A 120 8.42 3.16 -4.49
C GLN A 120 7.65 4.43 -4.11
N ALA A 121 6.40 4.29 -3.67
CA ALA A 121 5.58 5.43 -3.25
C ALA A 121 6.19 6.15 -2.04
N VAL A 122 6.63 5.41 -1.02
CA VAL A 122 7.34 5.96 0.15
C VAL A 122 8.70 6.54 -0.25
N GLY A 123 9.39 5.90 -1.20
CA GLY A 123 10.70 6.30 -1.70
C GLY A 123 10.72 7.63 -2.44
N CYS A 124 9.57 8.14 -2.91
CA CYS A 124 9.48 9.45 -3.56
C CYS A 124 10.00 10.59 -2.69
N ALA A 125 9.80 10.52 -1.36
CA ALA A 125 10.32 11.49 -0.40
C ALA A 125 11.85 11.47 -0.27
N ARG A 126 12.52 10.37 -0.67
CA ARG A 126 13.96 10.11 -0.49
C ARG A 126 14.42 10.22 0.98
N LEU A 127 13.70 9.55 1.88
CA LEU A 127 13.89 9.55 3.34
C LEU A 127 15.35 9.35 3.82
N LEU A 128 16.18 8.62 3.07
CA LEU A 128 17.60 8.41 3.44
C LEU A 128 18.51 9.61 3.17
N ARG A 129 18.06 10.60 2.39
CA ARG A 129 18.87 11.75 1.94
C ARG A 129 18.26 13.10 2.32
N CYS A 130 16.99 13.12 2.71
CA CYS A 130 16.23 14.32 3.01
C CYS A 130 15.50 14.12 4.34
N ASP A 131 15.36 15.21 5.09
CA ASP A 131 14.53 15.22 6.30
C ASP A 131 13.07 15.38 5.87
N ALA A 132 12.32 14.29 5.90
CA ALA A 132 10.93 14.22 5.48
C ALA A 132 10.21 13.11 6.25
N THR A 133 8.92 13.29 6.48
CA THR A 133 8.06 12.31 7.14
C THR A 133 7.05 11.75 6.15
N VAL A 134 7.04 10.43 5.99
CA VAL A 134 6.04 9.74 5.18
C VAL A 134 5.08 8.98 6.09
N LYS A 135 3.78 9.25 5.95
CA LYS A 135 2.71 8.54 6.68
C LYS A 135 2.04 7.56 5.73
N LEU A 136 2.16 6.27 6.04
CA LEU A 136 1.59 5.19 5.22
C LEU A 136 0.29 4.66 5.82
N PHE A 137 -0.79 4.73 5.05
CA PHE A 137 -2.12 4.21 5.41
C PHE A 137 -2.44 2.96 4.58
N SER A 138 -1.97 1.80 5.05
CA SER A 138 -2.09 0.51 4.34
C SER A 138 -2.44 -0.61 5.32
N ASN A 139 -3.06 -1.69 4.83
CA ASN A 139 -3.20 -2.94 5.62
C ASN A 139 -2.04 -3.92 5.37
N PHE A 140 -1.00 -3.47 4.67
CA PHE A 140 0.24 -4.21 4.45
C PHE A 140 1.39 -3.51 5.21
N PRO A 141 2.01 -4.17 6.20
CA PRO A 141 3.10 -3.59 6.96
C PRO A 141 4.41 -3.63 6.16
N LEU A 142 5.07 -2.47 6.01
CA LEU A 142 6.41 -2.40 5.43
C LEU A 142 7.49 -2.66 6.49
N ARG A 143 8.56 -3.36 6.12
CA ARG A 143 9.66 -3.69 7.05
C ARG A 143 10.32 -2.46 7.69
N GLN A 144 10.41 -1.36 6.94
CA GLN A 144 11.05 -0.12 7.39
C GLN A 144 10.11 0.81 8.16
N ALA A 145 8.82 0.49 8.22
CA ALA A 145 7.83 1.36 8.86
C ALA A 145 7.79 1.14 10.36
N ILE A 146 7.54 2.23 11.09
CA ILE A 146 7.17 2.17 12.50
C ILE A 146 5.65 2.12 12.54
N LEU A 147 5.09 1.03 13.07
CA LEU A 147 3.65 0.91 13.31
C LEU A 147 3.27 1.89 14.41
N MET A 148 2.43 2.87 14.06
CA MET A 148 1.82 3.74 15.04
C MET A 148 0.46 3.18 15.42
N GLU A 149 0.26 2.88 16.69
CA GLU A 149 -1.08 2.73 17.25
C GLU A 149 -1.79 4.07 17.10
N SER A 150 -2.89 4.09 16.36
CA SER A 150 -3.69 5.30 16.22
C SER A 150 -4.83 5.26 17.23
N GLU A 151 -5.31 6.43 17.68
CA GLU A 151 -6.51 6.54 18.54
C GLU A 151 -7.78 5.92 17.91
N TYR A 152 -7.72 5.48 16.64
CA TYR A 152 -8.79 4.73 15.97
C TYR A 152 -8.80 3.23 16.31
N ASP A 153 -7.70 2.64 16.79
CA ASP A 153 -7.70 1.25 17.30
C ASP A 153 -8.52 1.12 18.60
N GLN A 154 -8.77 2.24 19.30
CA GLN A 154 -9.60 2.30 20.50
C GLN A 154 -11.10 2.47 20.21
N LYS A 155 -11.50 2.60 18.94
CA LYS A 155 -12.91 2.78 18.55
C LYS A 155 -13.38 1.72 17.55
N GLU A 156 -13.31 0.45 17.94
CA GLU A 156 -14.31 -0.51 17.47
C GLU A 156 -14.83 -1.39 18.63
N TYR A 157 -16.14 -1.64 18.58
CA TYR A 157 -16.96 -2.58 19.36
C TYR A 157 -17.47 -2.14 20.75
N THR A 158 -18.50 -1.28 20.74
CA THR A 158 -19.67 -1.49 21.62
C THR A 158 -20.87 -1.82 20.75
#